data_AF-A0A2P8H7J5-F1
#
_entry.id   AF-A0A2P8H7J5-F1
#
_cell.length_a   1.000
_cell.length_b   1.000
_cell.length_c   1.000
_cell.angle_alpha   90.00
_cell.angle_beta   90.00
_cell.angle_gamma   90.00
#
_symmetry.space_group_name_H-M   'P 1'
#
loop_
_entity.id
_entity.type
_entity.pdbx_description
1 polymer ?
#
loop_
_entity_poly.entity_id
_entity_poly.type
_entity_poly.pdbx_seq_one_letter_code
_entity_poly.pdbx_strand_id
1 'polypeptide(L)'
;MEQTILITMTAEDLRNIISEEVAKVAERIEPRRDLPHFLTREETKELLRISETKMCELMGRKDFPVCREFGVKIYTDELFKWIRFNAKWLDQNRKSIRSVS
;
A
#
# COMPACT_ATOMS: atom_id res chain seq x y z
N MET A 1 37.63 -28.99 -3.49
CA MET A 1 38.53 -28.11 -4.27
C MET A 1 37.71 -26.92 -4.73
N GLU A 2 37.89 -25.75 -4.12
CA GLU A 2 37.27 -24.52 -4.60
C GLU A 2 38.06 -24.04 -5.83
N GLN A 3 37.42 -24.01 -7.00
CA GLN A 3 38.01 -23.41 -8.18
C GLN A 3 37.76 -21.91 -8.12
N THR A 4 38.80 -21.14 -7.81
CA THR A 4 38.79 -19.69 -7.97
C THR A 4 38.97 -19.36 -9.45
N ILE A 5 37.89 -18.97 -10.11
CA ILE A 5 37.93 -18.52 -11.52
C ILE A 5 38.22 -17.03 -11.52
N LEU A 6 39.35 -16.64 -12.12
CA LEU A 6 39.74 -15.25 -12.27
C LEU A 6 39.06 -14.69 -13.53
N ILE A 7 38.06 -13.82 -13.35
CA ILE A 7 37.34 -13.18 -14.44
C ILE A 7 37.91 -11.78 -14.64
N THR A 8 38.52 -11.53 -15.80
CA THR A 8 38.95 -10.18 -16.20
C THR A 8 37.84 -9.56 -17.04
N MET A 9 37.25 -8.49 -16.54
CA MET A 9 36.22 -7.71 -17.22
C MET A 9 36.55 -6.23 -17.14
N THR A 10 36.12 -5.47 -18.14
CA THR A 10 36.30 -4.02 -18.14
C THR A 10 35.24 -3.36 -17.25
N ALA A 11 35.46 -2.09 -16.89
CA ALA A 11 34.45 -1.33 -16.14
C ALA A 11 33.14 -1.14 -16.93
N GLU A 12 33.21 -1.20 -18.26
CA GLU A 12 32.05 -1.16 -19.17
C GLU A 12 31.22 -2.43 -19.02
N ASP A 13 31.88 -3.60 -19.03
CA ASP A 13 31.22 -4.89 -18.88
C ASP A 13 30.49 -5.00 -17.54
N LEU A 14 31.11 -4.51 -16.46
CA LEU A 14 30.49 -4.45 -15.14
C LEU A 14 29.23 -3.56 -15.13
N ARG A 15 29.28 -2.40 -15.78
CA ARG A 15 28.10 -1.50 -15.88
C ARG A 15 26.98 -2.15 -16.66
N ASN A 16 27.31 -2.85 -17.75
CA ASN A 16 26.33 -3.53 -18.59
C ASN A 16 25.63 -4.64 -17.80
N ILE A 17 26.38 -5.48 -17.09
CA ILE A 17 25.84 -6.54 -16.23
C ILE A 17 24.93 -5.95 -15.14
N ILE A 18 25.37 -4.90 -14.43
CA ILE A 18 24.57 -4.27 -13.38
C ILE A 18 23.29 -3.67 -13.97
N SER A 19 23.38 -2.96 -15.09
CA SER A 19 22.23 -2.30 -15.73
C SER A 19 21.21 -3.32 -16.21
N GLU A 20 21.67 -4.45 -16.76
CA GLU A 20 20.82 -5.52 -17.26
C GLU A 20 20.10 -6.26 -16.11
N GLU A 21 20.79 -6.51 -15.00
CA GLU A 21 20.17 -7.09 -13.80
C GLU A 21 19.19 -6.12 -13.12
N VAL A 22 19.53 -4.81 -13.05
CA VAL A 22 18.62 -3.78 -12.54
C VAL A 22 17.37 -3.66 -13.42
N ALA A 23 17.51 -3.72 -14.75
CA ALA A 23 16.37 -3.71 -15.67
C ALA A 23 15.46 -4.93 -15.47
N LYS A 24 16.03 -6.14 -15.35
CA LYS A 24 15.27 -7.36 -15.06
C LYS A 24 14.54 -7.30 -13.71
N VAL A 25 15.12 -6.63 -12.71
CA VAL A 25 14.46 -6.40 -11.42
C VAL A 25 13.35 -5.36 -11.57
N ALA A 26 13.58 -4.27 -12.29
CA ALA A 26 12.59 -3.23 -12.53
C ALA A 26 11.35 -3.76 -13.30
N GLU A 27 11.53 -4.68 -14.25
CA GLU A 27 10.42 -5.33 -14.96
C GLU A 27 9.62 -6.31 -14.08
N ARG A 28 10.26 -6.91 -13.07
CA ARG A 28 9.61 -7.85 -12.13
C ARG A 28 8.96 -7.17 -10.94
N ILE A 29 9.39 -5.96 -10.64
CA ILE A 29 8.65 -5.05 -9.78
C ILE A 29 7.59 -4.44 -10.69
N GLU A 30 6.44 -5.12 -10.85
CA GLU A 30 5.21 -4.37 -11.11
C GLU A 30 5.26 -3.22 -10.09
N PRO A 31 5.22 -1.93 -10.51
CA PRO A 31 5.12 -0.88 -9.54
C PRO A 31 3.86 -1.23 -8.77
N ARG A 32 4.03 -1.73 -7.54
CA ARG A 32 2.94 -1.84 -6.59
C ARG A 32 2.38 -0.44 -6.65
N ARG A 33 1.19 -0.30 -7.24
CA ARG A 33 0.54 1.00 -7.34
C ARG A 33 0.21 1.33 -5.92
N ASP A 34 1.18 1.93 -5.25
CA ASP A 34 1.06 2.32 -3.86
C ASP A 34 -0.12 3.25 -3.82
N LEU A 35 -1.01 3.00 -2.86
CA LEU A 35 -2.16 3.86 -2.66
C LEU A 35 -1.65 5.29 -2.46
N PRO A 36 -2.23 6.29 -3.15
CA PRO A 36 -1.82 7.66 -2.95
C PRO A 36 -2.00 8.04 -1.48
N HIS A 37 -1.14 8.91 -0.94
CA HIS A 37 -1.25 9.36 0.46
C HIS A 37 -2.57 10.09 0.73
N PHE A 38 -3.15 10.68 -0.31
CA PHE A 38 -4.43 11.38 -0.28
C PHE A 38 -5.36 10.75 -1.29
N LEU A 39 -6.51 10.29 -0.81
CA LEU A 39 -7.58 9.77 -1.63
C LEU A 39 -8.61 10.88 -1.88
N THR A 40 -9.08 10.93 -3.11
CA THR A 40 -10.34 11.58 -3.46
C THR A 40 -11.52 10.79 -2.89
N ARG A 41 -12.69 11.40 -2.97
CA ARG A 41 -13.94 10.75 -2.63
C ARG A 41 -14.22 9.55 -3.53
N GLU A 42 -13.95 9.70 -4.82
CA GLU A 42 -14.13 8.67 -5.84
C GLU A 42 -13.19 7.49 -5.61
N GLU A 43 -11.90 7.75 -5.35
CA GLU A 43 -10.92 6.71 -5.04
C GLU A 43 -11.25 6.00 -3.73
N THR A 44 -11.70 6.73 -2.70
CA THR A 44 -12.10 6.10 -1.42
C THR A 44 -13.33 5.22 -1.61
N LYS A 45 -14.30 5.66 -2.41
CA LYS A 45 -15.49 4.87 -2.74
C LYS A 45 -15.13 3.58 -3.48
N GLU A 46 -14.23 3.67 -4.45
CA GLU A 46 -13.73 2.52 -5.21
C GLU A 46 -12.92 1.57 -4.32
N LEU A 47 -12.03 2.11 -3.48
CA LEU A 47 -11.21 1.35 -2.53
C LEU A 47 -12.07 0.54 -1.55
N LEU A 48 -13.09 1.16 -0.98
CA LEU A 48 -13.99 0.52 -0.01
C LEU A 48 -15.11 -0.29 -0.69
N ARG A 49 -15.28 -0.17 -2.01
CA ARG A 49 -16.35 -0.80 -2.80
C ARG A 49 -17.74 -0.53 -2.25
N ILE A 50 -18.02 0.73 -1.94
CA ILE A 50 -19.31 1.17 -1.39
C ILE A 50 -20.11 2.03 -2.38
N SER A 51 -21.41 2.16 -2.14
CA SER A 51 -22.26 3.04 -2.94
C SER A 51 -21.94 4.52 -2.68
N GLU A 52 -22.33 5.36 -3.63
CA GLU A 52 -22.26 6.82 -3.51
C GLU A 52 -22.94 7.32 -2.23
N THR A 53 -24.17 6.85 -1.98
CA THR A 53 -24.95 7.20 -0.79
C THR A 53 -24.18 6.88 0.48
N LYS A 54 -23.55 5.68 0.54
CA LYS A 54 -22.79 5.29 1.71
C LYS A 54 -21.55 6.15 1.92
N MET A 55 -20.87 6.53 0.84
CA MET A 55 -19.73 7.44 0.91
C MET A 55 -20.17 8.82 1.46
N CYS A 56 -21.28 9.37 0.99
CA CYS A 56 -21.84 10.63 1.50
C CYS A 56 -22.17 10.54 3.00
N GLU A 57 -22.80 9.45 3.45
CA GLU A 57 -23.04 9.19 4.88
C GLU A 57 -21.73 9.20 5.68
N LEU A 58 -20.69 8.50 5.21
CA LEU A 58 -19.40 8.43 5.90
C LEU A 58 -18.74 9.80 6.00
N MET A 59 -18.74 10.59 4.92
CA MET A 59 -18.15 11.94 4.91
C MET A 59 -18.86 12.95 5.81
N GLY A 60 -20.14 12.69 6.12
CA GLY A 60 -20.92 13.48 7.08
C GLY A 60 -20.65 13.12 8.54
N ARG A 61 -19.99 11.99 8.81
CA ARG A 61 -19.65 11.60 10.19
C ARG A 61 -18.54 12.49 10.74
N LYS A 62 -18.69 12.91 12.00
CA LYS A 62 -17.71 13.75 12.70
C LYS A 62 -16.36 13.07 12.91
N ASP A 63 -16.34 11.74 12.98
CA ASP A 63 -15.15 10.93 13.26
C ASP A 63 -14.46 10.41 11.98
N PHE A 64 -15.03 10.63 10.80
CA PHE A 64 -14.46 10.15 9.54
C PHE A 64 -13.34 11.09 9.06
N PRO A 65 -12.19 10.58 8.58
CA PRO A 65 -10.97 11.38 8.38
C PRO A 65 -11.00 12.19 7.08
N VAL A 66 -11.87 13.20 7.03
CA VAL A 66 -11.99 14.15 5.91
C VAL A 66 -11.15 15.39 6.20
N CYS A 67 -10.17 15.62 5.35
CA CYS A 67 -9.47 16.90 5.26
C CYS A 67 -10.28 17.87 4.41
N ARG A 68 -10.41 19.13 4.87
CA ARG A 68 -11.07 20.21 4.12
C ARG A 68 -10.16 21.42 3.87
N GLU A 69 -8.94 21.43 4.41
CA GLU A 69 -8.02 22.58 4.35
C GLU A 69 -7.49 22.87 2.94
N PHE A 70 -7.33 21.83 2.11
CA PHE A 70 -6.83 21.95 0.74
C PHE A 70 -7.75 21.25 -0.27
N GLY A 71 -9.06 21.30 -0.01
CA GLY A 71 -10.09 20.55 -0.72
C GLY A 71 -10.54 19.29 0.03
N VAL A 72 -11.60 18.65 -0.45
CA VAL A 72 -12.18 17.46 0.19
C VAL A 72 -11.36 16.22 -0.14
N LYS A 73 -10.50 15.80 0.80
CA LYS A 73 -9.59 14.66 0.66
C LYS A 73 -9.65 13.75 1.88
N ILE A 74 -9.22 12.50 1.72
CA ILE A 74 -9.12 11.51 2.77
C ILE A 74 -7.66 11.06 2.87
N TYR A 75 -7.04 11.19 4.05
CA TYR A 75 -5.70 10.67 4.28
C TYR A 75 -5.75 9.15 4.37
N THR A 76 -4.99 8.47 3.53
CA THR A 76 -5.00 6.98 3.45
C THR A 76 -4.66 6.34 4.78
N ASP A 77 -3.66 6.87 5.48
CA ASP A 77 -3.23 6.34 6.78
C ASP A 77 -4.30 6.48 7.85
N GLU A 78 -4.97 7.64 7.92
CA GLU A 78 -6.05 7.90 8.86
C GLU A 78 -7.31 7.10 8.53
N LEU A 79 -7.62 6.90 7.24
CA LEU A 79 -8.69 6.02 6.80
C LEU A 79 -8.48 4.60 7.33
N PHE A 80 -7.29 4.04 7.17
CA PHE A 80 -7.01 2.70 7.66
C PHE A 80 -7.02 2.61 9.20
N LYS A 81 -6.55 3.64 9.91
CA LYS A 81 -6.69 3.71 11.38
C LYS A 81 -8.16 3.71 11.78
N TRP A 82 -8.98 4.54 11.13
CA TRP A 82 -10.40 4.64 11.39
C TRP A 82 -11.12 3.32 11.10
N ILE A 83 -10.81 2.63 9.99
CA ILE A 83 -11.37 1.32 9.65
C ILE A 83 -11.03 0.31 10.74
N ARG A 84 -9.76 0.21 11.16
CA ARG A 84 -9.34 -0.71 12.22
C ARG A 84 -10.08 -0.46 13.53
N PHE A 85 -10.32 0.80 13.88
CA PHE A 85 -11.03 1.19 15.09
C PHE A 85 -12.54 0.89 15.00
N ASN A 86 -13.17 1.13 13.85
CA ASN A 86 -14.62 0.99 13.67
C ASN A 86 -15.06 -0.43 13.28
N ALA A 87 -14.15 -1.27 12.74
CA ALA A 87 -14.43 -2.65 12.39
C ALA A 87 -14.43 -3.54 13.63
N LYS A 88 -15.55 -3.51 14.38
CA LYS A 88 -15.80 -4.32 15.60
C LYS A 88 -15.50 -5.82 15.44
N TRP A 89 -15.57 -6.34 14.20
CA TRP A 89 -15.29 -7.73 13.87
C TRP A 89 -13.80 -8.12 14.05
N LEU A 90 -12.85 -7.19 13.88
CA LEU A 90 -11.41 -7.49 14.03
C LEU A 90 -11.02 -7.78 15.50
N ASP A 91 -11.69 -7.13 16.45
CA ASP A 91 -11.41 -7.32 17.88
C ASP A 91 -11.95 -8.66 18.41
N GLN A 92 -13.09 -9.10 17.88
CA GLN A 92 -13.73 -10.37 18.26
C GLN A 92 -12.91 -11.59 17.77
N ASN A 93 -12.30 -11.53 16.59
CA ASN A 93 -11.50 -12.64 16.04
C ASN A 93 -10.06 -12.71 16.54
N ARG A 94 -9.48 -11.65 17.10
CA ARG A 94 -8.15 -11.73 17.72
C ARG A 94 -8.14 -12.57 19.01
N LYS A 95 -9.28 -12.68 19.69
CA LYS A 95 -9.42 -13.48 20.92
C LYS A 95 -9.50 -14.98 20.65
N SER A 96 -10.01 -15.43 19.50
CA SER A 96 -10.17 -16.86 19.20
C SER A 96 -8.88 -17.57 18.77
N ILE A 97 -7.91 -16.83 18.20
CA ILE A 97 -6.66 -17.43 17.71
C ILE A 97 -5.66 -17.70 18.85
N ARG A 98 -5.77 -16.98 19.98
CA ARG A 98 -4.87 -17.18 21.14
C ARG A 98 -5.27 -18.36 22.04
N SER A 99 -6.45 -18.94 21.86
CA SER A 99 -6.92 -20.10 22.63
C SER A 99 -6.57 -21.45 22.00
N VAL A 100 -5.77 -21.46 20.92
CA VAL A 100 -5.22 -22.67 20.31
C VAL A 100 -3.70 -22.56 20.32
N SER A 101 -3.12 -22.66 21.51
CA SER A 101 -1.68 -22.86 21.75
C SER A 101 -1.51 -23.59 23.07
#